data_AF-Q5KZM3-F1
#
_entry.id   AF-Q5KZM3-F1
#
_cell.length_a   1.000
_cell.length_b   1.000
_cell.length_c   1.000
_cell.angle_alpha   90.00
_cell.angle_beta   90.00
_cell.angle_gamma   90.00
#
_symmetry.space_group_name_H-M   'P 1'
#
loop_
_entity.id
_entity.type
_entity.pdbx_description
1 polymer ?
#
loop_
_entity_poly.entity_id
_entity_poly.type
_entity_poly.pdbx_seq_one_letter_code
_entity_poly.pdbx_strand_id
1 'polypeptide(L)'
;MAALALSLLLCVVSIAALLWVKGQVERLLFRWRSVPLLHAVNVVIIAAIVADMYYRLSGIDVYLRDLADINGFWYVFAGAMQLVFPLYLFSCWLVARRREREKKYTRSKDKKVLYINERYLARRHRSDYRRSKTS
;
A
#
# COMPACT_ATOMS: atom_id res chain seq x y z
N MET A 1 9.28 17.60 -15.55
CA MET A 1 7.95 17.33 -14.95
C MET A 1 7.39 15.96 -15.30
N ALA A 2 7.45 15.51 -16.56
CA ALA A 2 6.92 14.18 -16.96
C ALA A 2 7.56 13.00 -16.19
N ALA A 3 8.87 13.03 -15.97
CA ALA A 3 9.59 12.00 -15.21
C ALA A 3 9.06 11.82 -13.77
N LEU A 4 8.79 12.94 -13.07
CA LEU A 4 8.22 12.92 -11.71
C LEU A 4 6.79 12.36 -11.69
N ALA A 5 5.96 12.74 -12.66
CA ALA A 5 4.58 12.26 -12.74
C ALA A 5 4.54 10.73 -13.02
N LEU A 6 5.41 10.25 -13.90
CA LEU A 6 5.54 8.82 -14.21
C LEU A 6 6.08 8.03 -13.01
N SER A 7 7.10 8.54 -12.31
CA SER A 7 7.65 7.87 -11.12
C SER A 7 6.64 7.84 -9.97
N LEU A 8 5.82 8.87 -9.80
CA LEU A 8 4.72 8.87 -8.82
C LEU A 8 3.63 7.87 -9.18
N LEU A 9 3.23 7.78 -10.45
CA LEU A 9 2.25 6.79 -10.90
C LEU A 9 2.78 5.37 -10.67
N LEU A 10 4.05 5.13 -11.01
CA LEU A 10 4.74 3.87 -10.74
C LEU A 10 4.77 3.53 -9.25
N CYS A 11 5.02 4.53 -8.38
CA CYS A 11 4.99 4.37 -6.93
C CYS A 11 3.63 3.85 -6.45
N VAL A 12 2.53 4.49 -6.87
CA VAL A 12 1.16 4.10 -6.47
C VAL A 12 0.85 2.67 -6.93
N VAL A 13 1.17 2.34 -8.19
CA VAL A 13 0.94 0.99 -8.75
C VAL A 13 1.76 -0.05 -8.00
N SER A 14 3.03 0.25 -7.70
CA SER A 14 3.93 -0.66 -6.98
C SER A 14 3.46 -0.90 -5.55
N ILE A 15 3.00 0.13 -4.84
CA ILE A 15 2.40 -0.01 -3.51
C ILE A 15 1.20 -0.96 -3.55
N ALA A 16 0.29 -0.76 -4.51
CA ALA A 16 -0.89 -1.59 -4.64
C ALA A 16 -0.53 -3.07 -4.94
N ALA A 17 0.39 -3.29 -5.87
CA ALA A 17 0.85 -4.63 -6.25
C ALA A 17 1.55 -5.35 -5.07
N LEU A 18 2.47 -4.69 -4.37
CA LEU A 18 3.22 -5.30 -3.26
C LEU A 18 2.35 -5.54 -2.03
N LEU A 19 1.37 -4.68 -1.74
CA LEU A 19 0.39 -4.95 -0.69
C LEU A 19 -0.50 -6.16 -1.02
N TRP A 20 -0.85 -6.34 -2.30
CA TRP A 20 -1.60 -7.51 -2.75
C TRP A 20 -0.77 -8.79 -2.65
N VAL A 21 0.46 -8.78 -3.18
CA VAL A 21 1.40 -9.92 -3.10
C VAL A 21 1.68 -10.28 -1.65
N LYS A 22 1.97 -9.29 -0.79
CA LYS A 22 2.12 -9.52 0.66
C LYS A 22 0.91 -10.23 1.25
N GLY A 23 -0.30 -9.82 0.89
CA GLY A 23 -1.53 -10.46 1.35
C GLY A 23 -1.71 -11.90 0.85
N GLN A 24 -1.10 -12.29 -0.28
CA GLN A 24 -1.07 -13.67 -0.75
C GLN A 24 0.02 -14.48 -0.03
N VAL A 25 1.20 -13.90 0.16
CA VAL A 25 2.32 -14.51 0.89
C VAL A 25 1.94 -14.79 2.34
N GLU A 26 1.29 -13.86 3.03
CA GLU A 26 0.81 -14.05 4.40
C GLU A 26 -0.26 -15.14 4.51
N ARG A 27 -1.09 -15.31 3.46
CA ARG A 27 -2.07 -16.39 3.39
C ARG A 27 -1.39 -17.75 3.21
N LEU A 28 -0.45 -17.83 2.27
CA LEU A 28 0.19 -19.08 1.88
C LEU A 28 1.20 -19.57 2.92
N LEU A 29 2.08 -18.68 3.41
CA LEU A 29 3.22 -19.07 4.25
C LEU A 29 3.00 -18.82 5.75
N PHE A 30 2.18 -17.82 6.12
CA PHE A 30 2.08 -17.35 7.51
C PHE A 30 0.69 -17.52 8.13
N ARG A 31 -0.22 -18.29 7.52
CA ARG A 31 -1.59 -18.56 8.02
C ARG A 31 -2.32 -17.28 8.46
N TRP A 32 -2.27 -16.23 7.65
CA TRP A 32 -2.87 -14.91 7.92
C TRP A 32 -2.21 -14.09 9.04
N ARG A 33 -1.06 -14.51 9.55
CA ARG A 33 -0.29 -13.70 10.51
C ARG A 33 0.40 -12.56 9.77
N SER A 34 0.21 -11.35 10.27
CA SER A 34 0.86 -10.16 9.73
C SER A 34 2.35 -10.17 10.06
N VAL A 35 3.21 -10.01 9.06
CA VAL A 35 4.67 -9.97 9.23
C VAL A 35 5.17 -8.53 9.00
N PRO A 36 5.69 -7.84 10.04
CA PRO A 36 6.16 -6.47 9.91
C PRO A 36 7.40 -6.35 9.01
N LEU A 37 8.26 -7.37 8.98
CA LEU A 37 9.43 -7.40 8.10
C LEU A 37 9.05 -7.29 6.61
N LEU A 38 7.94 -7.89 6.19
CA LEU A 38 7.45 -7.77 4.81
C LEU A 38 7.04 -6.33 4.47
N HIS A 39 6.60 -5.54 5.43
CA HIS A 39 6.32 -4.11 5.20
C HIS A 39 7.60 -3.31 4.99
N ALA A 40 8.64 -3.56 5.81
CA ALA A 40 9.93 -2.90 5.65
C ALA A 40 10.56 -3.24 4.28
N VAL A 41 10.55 -4.51 3.91
CA VAL A 41 11.05 -4.97 2.59
C VAL A 41 10.28 -4.31 1.45
N ASN A 42 8.95 -4.24 1.52
CA ASN A 42 8.14 -3.59 0.50
C ASN A 42 8.50 -2.11 0.33
N VAL A 43 8.68 -1.36 1.42
CA VAL A 43 9.05 0.07 1.36
C VAL A 43 10.41 0.23 0.67
N VAL A 44 11.40 -0.59 1.03
CA VAL A 44 12.74 -0.54 0.43
C VAL A 44 12.68 -0.88 -1.07
N ILE A 45 11.94 -1.92 -1.45
CA ILE A 45 11.78 -2.32 -2.86
C ILE A 45 11.11 -1.20 -3.67
N ILE A 46 10.03 -0.60 -3.14
CA ILE A 46 9.32 0.48 -3.85
C ILE A 46 10.22 1.70 -3.99
N ALA A 47 10.94 2.09 -2.93
CA ALA A 47 11.87 3.21 -3.00
C ALA A 47 13.00 2.96 -4.00
N ALA A 48 13.52 1.73 -4.09
CA ALA A 48 14.55 1.36 -5.06
C ALA A 48 14.02 1.44 -6.50
N ILE A 49 12.84 0.90 -6.76
CA ILE A 49 12.18 0.94 -8.08
C ILE A 49 11.89 2.39 -8.50
N VAL A 50 11.35 3.21 -7.58
CA VAL A 50 11.02 4.61 -7.85
C VAL A 50 12.29 5.43 -8.09
N ALA A 51 13.34 5.20 -7.30
CA ALA A 51 14.62 5.87 -7.47
C ALA A 51 15.31 5.51 -8.80
N ASP A 52 15.41 4.21 -9.13
CA ASP A 52 15.98 3.74 -10.41
C ASP A 52 15.21 4.30 -11.61
N MET A 53 13.87 4.22 -11.58
CA MET A 53 13.05 4.73 -12.67
C MET A 53 13.16 6.25 -12.80
N TYR A 54 13.19 6.98 -11.69
CA TYR A 54 13.38 8.42 -11.71
C TYR A 54 14.78 8.79 -12.25
N TYR A 55 15.82 8.09 -11.81
CA TYR A 55 17.20 8.29 -12.27
C TYR A 55 17.31 8.12 -13.80
N ARG A 56 16.71 7.06 -14.35
CA ARG A 56 16.66 6.80 -15.80
C ARG A 56 15.82 7.82 -16.58
N LEU A 57 14.62 8.15 -16.09
CA LEU A 57 13.68 9.04 -16.79
C LEU A 57 14.08 10.52 -16.75
N SER A 58 14.79 10.93 -15.70
CA SER A 58 15.24 12.32 -15.54
C SER A 58 16.49 12.64 -16.35
N GLY A 59 17.15 11.62 -16.94
CA GLY A 59 18.43 11.79 -17.62
C GLY A 59 19.53 12.28 -16.67
N ILE A 60 19.37 12.06 -15.36
CA ILE A 60 20.35 12.44 -14.34
C ILE A 60 21.68 11.71 -14.58
N ASP A 61 21.65 10.49 -15.11
CA ASP A 61 22.78 9.77 -15.73
C ASP A 61 23.71 10.71 -16.53
N VAL A 62 23.14 11.59 -17.36
CA VAL A 62 23.87 12.44 -18.29
C VAL A 62 24.44 13.68 -17.58
N TYR A 63 23.75 14.17 -16.55
CA TYR A 63 24.10 15.39 -15.79
C TYR A 63 24.98 15.13 -14.56
N LEU A 64 24.93 13.93 -13.98
CA LEU A 64 25.67 13.55 -12.78
C LEU A 64 26.91 12.69 -13.08
N ARG A 65 27.29 12.55 -14.34
CA ARG A 65 28.46 11.78 -14.78
C ARG A 65 29.79 12.19 -14.10
N ASP A 66 29.86 13.41 -13.55
CA ASP A 66 30.98 13.94 -12.76
C ASP A 66 30.88 13.74 -11.24
N LEU A 67 29.68 13.49 -10.68
CA LEU A 67 29.52 13.09 -9.27
C LEU A 67 29.39 11.58 -9.22
N ALA A 68 30.51 10.89 -8.97
CA ALA A 68 30.61 9.45 -8.69
C ALA A 68 29.25 8.76 -8.53
N ASP A 69 28.77 8.13 -9.62
CA ASP A 69 27.42 7.57 -9.86
C ASP A 69 26.74 6.94 -8.63
N ILE A 70 27.53 6.35 -7.75
CA ILE A 70 27.09 5.70 -6.52
C ILE A 70 26.43 6.72 -5.56
N ASN A 71 27.03 7.91 -5.36
CA ASN A 71 26.51 8.90 -4.41
C ASN A 71 25.22 9.58 -4.89
N GLY A 72 25.07 9.76 -6.21
CA GLY A 72 23.87 10.35 -6.82
C GLY A 72 22.63 9.47 -6.63
N PHE A 73 22.79 8.16 -6.87
CA PHE A 73 21.70 7.20 -6.67
C PHE A 73 21.24 7.13 -5.21
N TRP A 74 22.17 7.05 -4.25
CA TRP A 74 21.83 7.00 -2.82
C TRP A 74 21.09 8.25 -2.35
N TYR A 75 21.44 9.42 -2.89
CA TYR A 75 20.73 10.67 -2.58
C TYR A 75 19.28 10.65 -3.10
N VAL A 76 19.07 10.23 -4.35
CA VAL A 76 17.73 10.08 -4.93
C VAL A 76 16.93 9.00 -4.19
N PHE A 77 17.57 7.90 -3.81
CA PHE A 77 16.96 6.83 -3.02
C PHE A 77 16.52 7.32 -1.64
N ALA A 78 17.34 8.09 -0.93
CA ALA A 78 16.98 8.68 0.36
C ALA A 78 15.77 9.63 0.22
N GLY A 79 15.75 10.46 -0.83
CA GLY A 79 14.60 11.29 -1.15
C GLY A 79 13.33 10.49 -1.49
N ALA A 80 13.47 9.41 -2.26
CA ALA A 80 12.38 8.51 -2.59
C ALA A 80 11.83 7.82 -1.33
N MET A 81 12.68 7.38 -0.41
CA MET A 81 12.27 6.78 0.88
C MET A 81 11.39 7.74 1.69
N GLN A 82 11.75 9.03 1.75
CA GLN A 82 10.96 10.04 2.46
C GLN A 82 9.55 10.23 1.87
N LEU A 83 9.39 10.04 0.55
CA LEU A 83 8.09 10.12 -0.12
C LEU A 83 7.29 8.81 -0.05
N VAL A 84 7.97 7.68 -0.27
CA VAL A 84 7.34 6.34 -0.31
C VAL A 84 6.81 5.97 1.06
N PHE A 85 7.55 6.25 2.14
CA PHE A 85 7.16 5.86 3.49
C PHE A 85 5.77 6.39 3.92
N PRO A 86 5.46 7.71 3.86
CA PRO A 86 4.14 8.22 4.23
C PRO A 86 3.03 7.71 3.30
N LEU A 87 3.30 7.60 1.99
CA LEU A 87 2.33 7.05 1.02
C LEU A 87 2.01 5.57 1.31
N TYR A 88 3.03 4.80 1.69
CA TYR A 88 2.88 3.40 2.04
C TYR A 88 2.09 3.22 3.34
N LEU A 89 2.37 4.03 4.37
CA LEU A 89 1.61 4.03 5.62
C LEU A 89 0.14 4.41 5.39
N PHE A 90 -0.10 5.44 4.59
CA PHE A 90 -1.46 5.86 4.22
C PHE A 90 -2.22 4.74 3.50
N SER A 91 -1.55 4.04 2.58
CA SER A 91 -2.13 2.91 1.86
C SER A 91 -2.43 1.73 2.79
N CYS A 92 -1.54 1.41 3.74
CA CYS A 92 -1.79 0.40 4.77
C CYS A 92 -3.01 0.75 5.62
N TRP A 93 -3.13 2.02 6.04
CA TRP A 93 -4.28 2.50 6.80
C TRP A 93 -5.59 2.38 6.01
N LEU A 94 -5.60 2.73 4.72
CA LEU A 94 -6.76 2.54 3.85
C LEU A 94 -7.18 1.07 3.75
N VAL A 95 -6.21 0.17 3.57
CA VAL A 95 -6.47 -1.28 3.49
C VAL A 95 -7.00 -1.82 4.81
N ALA A 96 -6.43 -1.41 5.94
CA ALA A 96 -6.92 -1.80 7.27
C ALA A 96 -8.37 -1.33 7.47
N ARG A 97 -8.67 -0.07 7.12
CA ARG A 97 -10.01 0.51 7.23
C ARG A 97 -11.03 -0.19 6.31
N ARG A 98 -10.62 -0.64 5.12
CA ARG A 98 -11.47 -1.47 4.25
C ARG A 98 -11.73 -2.85 4.85
N ARG A 99 -10.70 -3.53 5.37
CA ARG A 99 -10.86 -4.84 6.02
C ARG A 99 -11.77 -4.79 7.24
N GLU A 100 -11.63 -3.79 8.10
CA GLU A 100 -12.55 -3.59 9.23
C GLU A 100 -14.01 -3.40 8.80
N ARG A 101 -14.19 -2.71 7.68
CA ARG A 101 -15.50 -2.45 7.09
C ARG A 101 -16.13 -3.70 6.45
N GLU A 102 -15.33 -4.68 6.04
CA GLU A 102 -15.78 -5.94 5.41
C GLU A 102 -16.03 -7.08 6.41
N LYS A 103 -15.47 -6.98 7.63
CA LYS A 103 -15.69 -7.98 8.67
C LYS A 103 -17.16 -8.01 9.10
N LYS A 104 -17.84 -9.11 8.75
CA LYS A 104 -19.24 -9.41 9.12
C LYS A 104 -19.43 -9.62 10.62
N TYR A 105 -18.45 -10.21 11.30
CA TYR A 105 -18.51 -10.50 12.73
C TYR A 105 -17.41 -9.75 13.48
N THR A 106 -17.73 -9.28 14.67
CA THR A 106 -16.78 -8.72 15.63
C THR A 106 -16.96 -9.45 16.97
N ARG A 107 -15.91 -9.46 17.79
CA ARG A 107 -15.85 -10.26 19.02
C ARG A 107 -16.23 -9.39 20.21
N SER A 108 -17.09 -9.89 21.11
CA SER A 108 -17.48 -9.21 22.36
C SER A 108 -16.24 -8.80 23.17
N LYS A 109 -16.32 -7.72 23.96
CA LYS A 109 -15.23 -7.31 24.88
C LYS A 109 -14.78 -8.46 25.77
N ASP A 110 -15.71 -9.32 26.17
CA ASP A 110 -15.45 -10.53 26.97
C ASP A 110 -14.98 -11.73 26.15
N LYS A 111 -14.81 -11.61 24.82
CA LYS A 111 -14.40 -12.65 23.86
C LYS A 111 -15.30 -13.91 23.79
N LYS A 112 -16.37 -13.96 24.59
CA LYS A 112 -17.30 -15.10 24.72
C LYS A 112 -18.30 -15.22 23.57
N VAL A 113 -18.68 -14.11 22.92
CA VAL A 113 -19.73 -14.09 21.90
C VAL A 113 -19.28 -13.32 20.66
N LEU A 114 -19.63 -13.82 19.47
CA LEU A 114 -19.48 -13.14 18.18
C LEU A 114 -20.77 -12.40 17.85
N TYR A 115 -20.70 -11.08 17.67
CA TYR A 115 -21.83 -10.28 17.23
C TYR A 115 -21.62 -9.79 15.80
N ILE A 116 -22.71 -9.63 15.06
CA ILE A 116 -22.66 -9.10 13.70
C ILE A 116 -22.30 -7.61 13.79
N ASN A 117 -21.33 -7.17 12.99
CA ASN A 117 -20.85 -5.80 13.00
C ASN A 117 -21.95 -4.84 12.54
N GLU A 118 -22.31 -3.87 13.39
CA GLU A 118 -23.33 -2.85 13.09
C GLU A 118 -23.01 -2.06 11.81
N ARG A 119 -21.72 -1.77 11.56
CA ARG A 119 -21.26 -1.07 10.34
C ARG A 119 -21.39 -1.93 9.07
N TYR A 120 -21.49 -3.25 9.22
CA TYR A 120 -21.78 -4.18 8.14
C TYR A 120 -23.30 -4.26 7.91
N LEU A 121 -24.09 -4.41 8.97
CA LEU A 121 -25.56 -4.43 8.92
C LEU A 121 -26.15 -3.16 8.33
N ALA A 122 -25.72 -1.97 8.78
CA ALA A 122 -26.23 -0.69 8.30
C ALA A 122 -26.00 -0.47 6.80
N ARG A 123 -24.94 -1.05 6.22
CA ARG A 123 -24.67 -1.00 4.78
C ARG A 123 -25.53 -1.97 3.98
N ARG A 124 -25.72 -3.19 4.48
CA ARG A 124 -26.63 -4.17 3.87
C ARG A 124 -28.07 -3.66 3.88
N HIS A 125 -28.48 -3.03 4.98
CA HIS A 125 -29.83 -2.47 5.07
C HIS A 125 -30.04 -1.35 4.05
N ARG A 126 -29.02 -0.50 3.83
CA ARG A 126 -29.05 0.58 2.82
C ARG A 126 -29.06 0.05 1.37
N SER A 127 -28.44 -1.10 1.09
CA SER A 127 -28.50 -1.75 -0.22
C SER A 127 -29.84 -2.43 -0.46
N ASP A 128 -30.43 -3.09 0.54
CA ASP A 128 -31.72 -3.76 0.41
C ASP A 128 -32.87 -2.74 0.24
N TYR A 129 -32.83 -1.61 0.97
CA TYR A 129 -33.82 -0.53 0.80
C TYR A 129 -33.76 0.15 -0.58
N ARG A 130 -32.60 0.09 -1.26
CA ARG A 130 -32.43 0.62 -2.62
C ARG A 130 -32.90 -0.38 -3.68
N ARG A 131 -32.94 -1.67 -3.34
CA ARG A 131 -33.34 -2.77 -4.22
C ARG A 131 -34.86 -3.01 -4.21
N SER A 132 -35.54 -2.64 -3.14
CA SER A 132 -37.01 -2.78 -3.01
C SER A 132 -37.82 -1.65 -3.65
N LYS A 133 -37.17 -0.62 -4.21
CA LYS A 133 -37.85 0.49 -4.93
C LYS A 133 -37.76 0.37 -6.46
N THR A 134 -37.23 -0.74 -6.95
CA THR A 134 -37.07 -1.02 -8.39
C THR A 134 -37.71 -2.35 -8.80
N SER A 135 -38.69 -2.84 -8.03
CA SER A 135 -39.49 -4.04 -8.33
C SER A 135 -40.95 -3.66 -8.47
#